data_AF-A0A1X7MNL1-F1
#
_entry.id   AF-A0A1X7MNL1-F1
#
_cell.length_a   1.000
_cell.length_b   1.000
_cell.length_c   1.000
_cell.angle_alpha   90.00
_cell.angle_beta   90.00
_cell.angle_gamma   90.00
#
_symmetry.space_group_name_H-M   'P 1'
#
loop_
_entity.id
_entity.type
_entity.pdbx_description
1 polymer ?
#
loop_
_entity_poly.entity_id
_entity_poly.type
_entity_poly.pdbx_seq_one_letter_code
_entity_poly.pdbx_strand_id
1 'polypeptide(L)'
;MRPGDTVSTSYSTGGVVTEVKDYFYAAPTGETLFHFAIVYVPPERAAKYRDTDRHWINECVAVGDRILMLFEANEDEVFVVDRVRSVETPPLRTILIG
;
A
#
# COMPACT_ATOMS: atom_id res chain seq x y z
N MET A 1 -3.73 3.61 -1.00
CA MET A 1 -2.48 2.93 -1.34
C MET A 1 -2.79 1.76 -2.26
N ARG A 2 -1.98 1.52 -3.27
CA ARG A 2 -2.13 0.42 -4.25
C ARG A 2 -0.76 0.00 -4.80
N PRO A 3 -0.66 -1.15 -5.49
CA PRO A 3 0.57 -1.51 -6.21
C PRO A 3 1.04 -0.39 -7.15
N GLY A 4 2.35 -0.10 -7.10
CA GLY A 4 3.03 0.97 -7.81
C GLY A 4 3.21 2.25 -6.99
N ASP A 5 2.44 2.48 -5.93
CA ASP A 5 2.69 3.61 -5.03
C ASP A 5 4.05 3.45 -4.34
N THR A 6 4.71 4.56 -4.03
CA THR A 6 5.91 4.56 -3.18
C THR A 6 5.52 4.93 -1.76
N VAL A 7 5.98 4.16 -0.79
CA VAL A 7 5.74 4.39 0.64
C VAL A 7 7.03 4.58 1.42
N SER A 8 6.95 5.31 2.52
CA SER A 8 8.01 5.40 3.53
C SER A 8 7.42 5.21 4.93
N THR A 9 8.22 4.73 5.87
CA THR A 9 7.83 4.57 7.27
C THR A 9 8.50 5.62 8.16
N SER A 10 7.91 5.91 9.33
CA SER A 10 8.48 6.77 10.37
C SER A 10 9.89 6.34 10.80
N TYR A 11 10.20 5.05 10.72
CA TYR A 11 11.49 4.45 11.06
C TYR A 11 12.43 4.27 9.85
N SER A 12 12.29 5.14 8.84
CA SER A 12 13.25 5.30 7.72
C SER A 12 13.40 4.07 6.79
N THR A 13 12.35 3.27 6.65
CA THR A 13 12.27 2.21 5.63
C THR A 13 11.18 2.53 4.61
N GLY A 14 11.04 1.72 3.56
CA GLY A 14 10.03 1.94 2.53
C GLY A 14 10.46 1.49 1.14
N GLY A 15 9.59 1.71 0.17
CA GLY A 15 9.85 1.37 -1.22
C GLY A 15 8.57 1.33 -2.06
N VAL A 16 8.65 0.67 -3.21
CA VAL A 16 7.53 0.60 -4.15
C VAL A 16 6.63 -0.56 -3.75
N VAL A 17 5.36 -0.26 -3.52
CA VAL A 17 4.33 -1.25 -3.18
C VAL A 17 4.13 -2.18 -4.36
N THR A 18 4.24 -3.47 -4.12
CA THR A 18 3.96 -4.54 -5.09
C THR A 18 2.62 -5.21 -4.84
N GLU A 19 2.17 -5.23 -3.59
CA GLU A 19 0.93 -5.90 -3.18
C GLU A 19 0.41 -5.27 -1.89
N VAL A 20 -0.91 -5.26 -1.75
CA VAL A 20 -1.62 -4.94 -0.49
C VAL A 20 -2.50 -6.13 -0.18
N LYS A 21 -2.36 -6.71 1.02
CA LYS A 21 -3.08 -7.90 1.44
C LYS A 21 -4.04 -7.57 2.57
N ASP A 22 -5.32 -7.76 2.32
CA ASP A 22 -6.38 -7.49 3.31
C ASP A 22 -6.55 -8.66 4.28
N TYR A 23 -6.75 -8.34 5.55
CA TYR A 23 -6.97 -9.28 6.65
C TYR A 23 -8.11 -8.81 7.56
N PHE A 24 -8.79 -9.78 8.15
CA PHE A 24 -9.89 -9.55 9.08
C PHE A 24 -9.67 -10.38 10.34
N TYR A 25 -9.68 -9.74 11.50
CA TYR A 25 -9.64 -10.42 12.79
C TYR A 25 -11.01 -10.35 13.45
N ALA A 26 -11.62 -11.51 13.71
CA ALA A 26 -12.84 -11.59 14.50
C ALA A 26 -12.47 -11.55 15.99
N ALA A 27 -12.71 -10.40 16.62
CA ALA A 27 -12.48 -10.23 18.05
C ALA A 27 -13.48 -11.08 18.87
N PRO A 28 -13.11 -11.53 20.08
CA PRO A 28 -14.03 -12.24 20.97
C PRO A 28 -15.31 -11.48 21.32
N THR A 29 -15.31 -10.16 21.16
CA THR A 29 -16.47 -9.27 21.32
C THR A 29 -17.48 -9.37 20.18
N GLY A 30 -17.15 -10.09 19.10
CA GLY A 30 -17.94 -10.18 17.87
C GLY A 30 -17.66 -9.06 16.86
N GLU A 31 -16.75 -8.15 17.18
CA GLU A 31 -16.29 -7.11 16.25
C GLU A 31 -15.28 -7.68 15.24
N THR A 32 -15.37 -7.24 13.99
CA THR A 32 -14.37 -7.57 12.97
C THR A 32 -13.41 -6.40 12.80
N LEU A 33 -12.14 -6.61 13.16
CA LEU A 33 -11.07 -5.63 12.98
C LEU A 33 -10.38 -5.84 11.63
N PHE A 34 -10.57 -4.88 10.73
CA PHE A 34 -9.91 -4.85 9.43
C PHE A 34 -8.47 -4.34 9.58
N HIS A 35 -7.53 -5.04 8.97
CA HIS A 35 -6.14 -4.59 8.81
C HIS A 35 -5.57 -5.13 7.50
N PHE A 36 -4.39 -4.65 7.11
CA PHE A 36 -3.76 -5.09 5.88
C PHE A 36 -2.24 -5.18 6.02
N ALA A 37 -1.59 -5.92 5.13
CA ALA A 37 -0.15 -5.91 4.98
C ALA A 37 0.25 -5.23 3.68
N ILE A 38 1.34 -4.49 3.70
CA ILE A 38 1.96 -3.83 2.56
C ILE A 38 3.18 -4.64 2.17
N VAL A 39 3.20 -5.14 0.93
CA VAL A 39 4.40 -5.79 0.38
C VAL A 39 5.09 -4.82 -0.55
N TYR A 40 6.34 -4.49 -0.28
CA TYR A 40 7.11 -3.53 -1.07
C TYR A 40 8.48 -4.09 -1.43
N VAL A 41 9.13 -3.45 -2.39
CA VAL A 41 10.52 -3.72 -2.78
C VAL A 41 11.33 -2.42 -2.76
N PRO A 42 12.66 -2.48 -2.57
CA PRO A 42 13.50 -1.31 -2.69
C PRO A 42 13.31 -0.63 -4.06
N PRO A 43 13.29 0.71 -4.15
CA PRO A 43 13.03 1.43 -5.41
C PRO A 43 13.91 0.99 -6.58
N GLU A 44 15.19 0.68 -6.32
CA GLU A 44 16.16 0.21 -7.30
C GLU A 44 15.85 -1.17 -7.89
N ARG A 45 14.96 -1.94 -7.24
CA ARG A 45 14.48 -3.26 -7.70
C ARG A 45 13.07 -3.21 -8.28
N ALA A 46 12.37 -2.08 -8.22
CA ALA A 46 10.96 -1.97 -8.59
C ALA A 46 10.67 -2.39 -10.04
N ALA A 47 11.60 -2.16 -10.98
CA ALA A 47 11.43 -2.54 -12.38
C ALA A 47 11.51 -4.06 -12.60
N LYS A 48 12.26 -4.78 -11.77
CA LYS A 48 12.43 -6.24 -11.83
C LYS A 48 12.98 -6.77 -10.51
N TYR A 49 12.12 -7.47 -9.75
CA TYR A 49 12.45 -8.02 -8.43
C TYR A 49 12.26 -9.53 -8.38
N ARG A 50 12.92 -10.16 -7.41
CA ARG A 50 12.74 -11.57 -7.01
C ARG A 50 11.97 -11.61 -5.70
N ASP A 51 11.47 -12.78 -5.32
CA ASP A 51 10.77 -12.94 -4.04
C ASP A 51 11.63 -12.56 -2.83
N THR A 52 12.95 -12.72 -2.91
CA THR A 52 13.90 -12.32 -1.85
C THR A 52 14.05 -10.81 -1.68
N ASP A 53 13.63 -10.03 -2.68
CA ASP A 53 13.70 -8.57 -2.64
C ASP A 53 12.44 -7.96 -1.98
N ARG A 54 11.45 -8.80 -1.63
CA ARG A 54 10.19 -8.37 -1.00
C ARG A 54 10.39 -8.10 0.48
N HIS A 55 9.77 -7.04 0.96
CA HIS A 55 9.65 -6.66 2.35
C HIS A 55 8.18 -6.52 2.73
N TRP A 56 7.88 -6.69 4.01
CA TRP A 56 6.53 -6.65 4.54
C TRP A 56 6.41 -5.61 5.64
N ILE A 57 5.34 -4.82 5.57
CA ILE A 57 4.79 -4.05 6.69
C ILE A 57 3.47 -4.73 7.01
N ASN A 58 3.39 -5.42 8.14
CA ASN A 58 2.18 -6.16 8.51
C ASN A 58 1.25 -5.29 9.35
N GLU A 59 0.04 -5.81 9.59
CA GLU A 59 -0.85 -5.29 10.64
C GLU A 59 -1.10 -3.77 10.53
N CYS A 60 -1.23 -3.23 9.32
CA CYS A 60 -1.53 -1.83 9.09
C CYS A 60 -3.05 -1.57 9.21
N VAL A 61 -3.41 -0.41 9.75
CA VAL A 61 -4.80 0.09 9.79
C VAL A 61 -4.90 1.48 9.18
N ALA A 62 -6.01 1.74 8.49
CA ALA A 62 -6.35 3.07 8.02
C ALA A 62 -7.20 3.79 9.07
N VAL A 63 -6.71 4.91 9.59
CA VAL A 63 -7.41 5.75 10.57
C VAL A 63 -7.47 7.16 10.01
N GLY A 64 -8.64 7.56 9.51
CA GLY A 64 -8.79 8.82 8.79
C GLY A 64 -7.97 8.83 7.50
N ASP A 65 -7.02 9.76 7.40
CA ASP A 65 -6.07 9.90 6.28
C ASP A 65 -4.70 9.25 6.55
N ARG A 66 -4.54 8.60 7.71
CA ARG A 66 -3.28 8.01 8.19
C ARG A 66 -3.28 6.49 8.07
N ILE A 67 -2.08 5.91 7.93
CA ILE A 67 -1.87 4.46 7.98
C ILE A 67 -0.97 4.14 9.18
N LEU A 68 -1.53 3.53 10.21
CA LEU A 68 -0.85 3.21 11.47
C LEU A 68 -0.57 1.71 11.59
N MET A 69 0.39 1.33 12.43
CA MET A 69 0.64 -0.07 12.78
C MET A 69 -0.24 -0.51 13.97
N LEU A 70 -0.92 -1.66 13.86
CA LEU A 70 -2.03 -2.10 14.73
C LEU A 70 -1.56 -2.65 16.10
N PHE A 71 -0.29 -3.01 16.31
CA PHE A 71 0.10 -3.84 17.47
C PHE A 71 1.28 -3.40 18.33
N GLU A 72 1.69 -2.15 18.28
CA GLU A 72 2.49 -1.59 19.36
C GLU A 72 1.89 -0.27 19.79
N ALA A 73 2.01 0.07 21.07
CA ALA A 73 1.75 1.41 21.56
C ALA A 73 2.82 2.37 21.01
N ASN A 74 2.91 2.50 19.69
CA ASN A 74 3.88 3.30 18.97
C ASN A 74 3.15 4.21 17.97
N GLU A 75 3.77 5.35 17.66
CA GLU A 75 3.23 6.32 16.72
C GLU A 75 3.73 6.04 15.29
N ASP A 76 4.08 4.78 15.00
CA ASP A 76 4.65 4.42 13.71
C ASP A 76 3.61 4.48 12.61
N GLU A 77 4.02 5.10 11.51
CA GLU A 77 3.14 5.48 10.42
C GLU A 77 3.77 5.16 9.07
N VAL A 78 2.91 4.77 8.13
CA VAL A 78 3.27 4.59 6.73
C VAL A 78 2.73 5.76 5.92
N PHE A 79 3.65 6.47 5.27
CA PHE A 79 3.37 7.60 4.41
C PHE A 79 3.38 7.16 2.95
N VAL A 80 2.40 7.62 2.16
CA VAL A 80 2.45 7.50 0.70
C VAL A 80 3.18 8.73 0.14
N VAL A 81 4.40 8.53 -0.35
CA VAL A 81 5.29 9.62 -0.80
C VAL A 81 5.16 9.93 -2.29
N ASP A 82 4.83 8.92 -3.09
CA ASP A 82 4.51 9.10 -4.51
C ASP A 82 3.37 8.16 -4.89
N ARG A 83 2.42 8.66 -5.67
CA ARG A 83 1.31 7.86 -6.17
C ARG A 83 1.57 7.48 -7.59
N VAL A 84 1.43 6.19 -7.90
CA VAL A 84 1.48 5.77 -9.29
C VAL A 84 0.39 6.51 -10.05
N ARG A 85 0.77 7.20 -11.13
CA ARG A 85 -0.20 7.89 -11.97
C ARG A 85 -1.18 6.85 -12.49
N SER A 86 -2.47 7.05 -12.22
CA SER A 86 -3.49 6.29 -12.94
C SER A 86 -3.30 6.63 -14.41
N VAL A 87 -3.08 5.61 -15.25
CA VAL A 87 -3.32 5.81 -16.69
C VAL A 87 -4.82 6.00 -16.79
N GLU A 88 -5.29 7.24 -16.68
CA GLU A 88 -6.64 7.57 -17.11
C GLU A 88 -6.72 7.14 -18.57
N THR A 89 -7.71 6.31 -18.88
CA THR A 89 -8.05 5.93 -20.25
C THR A 89 -8.07 7.21 -21.09
N PRO A 90 -7.25 7.35 -22.15
CA PRO A 90 -7.34 8.52 -23.02
C PRO A 90 -8.77 8.61 -23.54
N PRO A 91 -9.38 9.81 -23.59
CA PRO A 91 -10.75 9.94 -24.06
C PRO A 91 -10.87 9.31 -25.44
N LEU A 92 -11.82 8.38 -25.59
CA LEU A 92 -12.22 7.78 -26.85
C LEU A 92 -12.53 8.93 -27.82
N ARG A 93 -11.61 9.19 -28.76
CA ARG A 93 -11.89 10.09 -29.88
C ARG A 93 -12.81 9.34 -30.83
N THR A 94 -14.11 9.50 -30.64
CA THR A 94 -15.10 9.09 -31.64
C THR A 94 -14.88 9.96 -32.88
N ILE A 95 -14.30 9.38 -33.92
CA ILE A 95 -14.30 9.98 -35.26
C ILE A 95 -15.68 9.67 -35.86
N LEU A 96 -16.57 10.66 -35.90
CA LEU A 96 -17.76 10.63 -36.74
C LEU A 96 -17.33 10.98 -38.16
N ILE A 97 -17.38 9.99 -39.07
CA ILE A 97 -17.39 10.23 -40.51
C ILE A 97 -18.85 10.48 -40.87
N GLY A 98 -19.14 11.71 -41.30
CA GLY A 98 -20.39 12.12 -41.95
C GLY A 98 -20.17 12.39 -43.42
#